data_AF-A0A0N4W909-F1
#
_entry.id   AF-A0A0N4W909-F1
#
_cell.length_a   1.000
_cell.length_b   1.000
_cell.length_c   1.000
_cell.angle_alpha   90.00
_cell.angle_beta   90.00
_cell.angle_gamma   90.00
#
_symmetry.space_group_name_H-M   'P 1'
#
loop_
_entity.id
_entity.type
_entity.pdbx_description
1 polymer ?
#
loop_
_entity_poly.entity_id
_entity_poly.type
_entity_poly.pdbx_seq_one_letter_code
_entity_poly.pdbx_strand_id
1 'polypeptide(L)'
;ARSDGKYHFDAETGRCLPFKYTGCGGNANNFDSKSDCYLECALSNCPVNSPPTLRPDGSAYCDREERKCPEGSYCKYGDMYGICCDIKIRGEYQCSRKDLCPFGRERELFQKNIISLSCFDPSNSTILGKSCDHQFCPLGAECHRGTYFAYCCQ
;
A
#
# COMPACT_ATOMS: atom_id res chain seq x y z
N ALA A 1 12.18 -19.26 -17.66
CA ALA A 1 12.05 -17.82 -17.93
C ALA A 1 11.35 -17.17 -16.75
N ARG A 2 12.03 -16.33 -15.97
CA ARG A 2 11.37 -15.52 -14.94
C ARG A 2 10.49 -14.51 -15.67
N SER A 3 9.20 -14.52 -15.41
CA SER A 3 8.34 -13.39 -15.74
C SER A 3 8.68 -12.30 -14.72
N ASP A 4 9.68 -11.48 -15.03
CA ASP A 4 10.22 -10.46 -14.12
C ASP A 4 9.13 -9.45 -13.78
N GLY A 5 8.50 -9.64 -12.62
CA GLY A 5 7.48 -8.73 -12.11
C GLY A 5 8.07 -7.33 -11.97
N LYS A 6 7.37 -6.34 -12.53
CA LYS A 6 7.72 -4.92 -12.41
C LYS A 6 6.81 -4.27 -11.37
N TYR A 7 7.21 -3.10 -10.88
CA TYR A 7 6.39 -2.26 -10.01
C TYR A 7 5.94 -1.02 -10.75
N HIS A 8 4.72 -0.57 -10.46
CA HIS A 8 4.21 0.74 -10.90
C HIS A 8 3.64 1.46 -9.68
N PHE A 9 3.73 2.78 -9.66
CA PHE A 9 3.04 3.63 -8.70
C PHE A 9 1.57 3.75 -9.11
N ASP A 10 0.71 3.25 -8.23
CA ASP A 10 -0.73 3.44 -8.31
C ASP A 10 -1.12 4.67 -7.50
N ALA A 11 -1.53 5.74 -8.21
CA ALA A 11 -1.93 7.01 -7.62
C ALA A 11 -3.31 6.96 -6.94
N GLU A 12 -4.07 5.87 -7.08
CA GLU A 12 -5.33 5.72 -6.33
C GLU A 12 -5.04 5.24 -4.91
N THR A 13 -4.18 4.24 -4.76
CA THR A 13 -3.82 3.67 -3.45
C THR A 13 -2.61 4.34 -2.81
N GLY A 14 -1.88 5.16 -3.57
CA GLY A 14 -0.62 5.78 -3.17
C GLY A 14 0.49 4.75 -2.93
N ARG A 15 0.48 3.63 -3.69
CA ARG A 15 1.43 2.52 -3.49
C ARG A 15 2.12 2.08 -4.76
N CYS A 16 3.32 1.56 -4.58
CA CYS A 16 4.02 0.79 -5.59
C CYS A 16 3.51 -0.66 -5.59
N LEU A 17 2.82 -1.06 -6.65
CA LEU A 17 2.16 -2.35 -6.81
C LEU A 17 2.83 -3.18 -7.91
N PRO A 18 3.03 -4.49 -7.69
CA PRO A 18 3.57 -5.40 -8.70
C PRO A 18 2.57 -5.60 -9.83
N PHE A 19 3.09 -5.79 -11.03
CA PHE A 19 2.34 -6.22 -12.21
C PHE A 19 3.23 -7.05 -13.13
N LYS A 20 2.60 -7.90 -13.94
CA LYS A 20 3.31 -8.64 -14.97
C LYS A 20 3.59 -7.74 -16.18
N TYR A 21 4.87 -7.48 -16.45
CA TYR A 21 5.29 -6.77 -17.65
C TYR A 21 5.71 -7.78 -18.74
N THR A 22 5.16 -7.63 -19.94
CA THR A 22 5.41 -8.55 -21.07
C THR A 22 6.63 -8.18 -21.91
N GLY A 23 7.33 -7.09 -21.57
CA GLY A 23 8.63 -6.73 -22.16
C GLY A 23 8.59 -5.69 -23.29
N CYS A 24 7.43 -5.19 -23.70
CA CYS A 24 7.31 -4.16 -24.75
C CYS A 24 6.23 -3.12 -24.39
N GLY A 25 6.48 -1.83 -24.71
CA GLY A 25 5.47 -0.76 -24.62
C GLY A 25 5.21 -0.18 -23.22
N GLY A 26 6.26 0.15 -22.45
CA GLY A 26 6.13 0.79 -21.13
C GLY A 26 6.19 2.32 -21.14
N ASN A 27 5.65 2.96 -20.10
CA ASN A 27 5.89 4.37 -19.78
C ASN A 27 6.89 4.48 -18.61
N ALA A 28 7.22 5.71 -18.17
CA ALA A 28 8.15 5.94 -17.06
C ALA A 28 7.69 5.41 -15.70
N ASN A 29 6.41 5.01 -15.56
CA ASN A 29 5.87 4.43 -14.32
C ASN A 29 6.11 2.90 -14.29
N ASN A 30 7.37 2.49 -14.40
CA ASN A 30 7.81 1.10 -14.47
C ASN A 30 9.16 0.94 -13.77
N PHE A 31 9.19 0.19 -12.67
CA PHE A 31 10.33 0.08 -11.76
C PHE A 31 10.72 -1.38 -11.52
N ASP A 32 12.02 -1.62 -11.36
CA ASP A 32 12.59 -2.96 -11.10
C ASP A 32 12.35 -3.44 -9.67
N SER A 33 12.25 -2.51 -8.72
CA SER A 33 11.95 -2.82 -7.33
C SER A 33 10.87 -1.92 -6.75
N LYS A 34 10.21 -2.44 -5.72
CA LYS A 34 9.24 -1.68 -4.92
C LYS A 34 9.89 -0.46 -4.26
N SER A 35 11.14 -0.59 -3.84
CA SER A 35 11.91 0.47 -3.19
C SER A 35 12.18 1.61 -4.17
N ASP A 36 12.63 1.32 -5.40
CA ASP A 36 12.91 2.34 -6.42
C ASP A 36 11.64 3.12 -6.77
N CYS A 37 10.52 2.42 -6.92
CA CYS A 37 9.23 3.07 -7.14
C CYS A 37 8.86 4.03 -5.99
N TYR A 38 9.07 3.63 -4.72
CA TYR A 38 8.78 4.52 -3.60
C TYR A 38 9.78 5.67 -3.50
N LEU A 39 11.05 5.48 -3.82
CA LEU A 39 12.03 6.56 -3.85
C LEU A 39 11.64 7.64 -4.87
N GLU A 40 11.12 7.24 -6.02
CA GLU A 40 10.73 8.16 -7.10
C GLU A 40 9.34 8.78 -6.88
N CYS A 41 8.40 8.03 -6.27
CA CYS A 41 6.99 8.43 -6.23
C CYS A 41 6.41 8.65 -4.82
N ALA A 42 7.15 8.42 -3.72
CA ALA A 42 6.64 8.61 -2.37
C ALA A 42 6.47 10.10 -2.05
N LEU A 43 5.28 10.62 -2.33
CA LEU A 43 4.84 11.91 -1.85
C LEU A 43 4.33 11.79 -0.40
N SER A 44 4.46 12.88 0.35
CA SER A 44 3.88 13.03 1.70
C SER A 44 2.37 13.23 1.63
N ASN A 45 1.64 12.28 1.02
CA ASN A 45 0.18 12.32 0.88
C ASN A 45 -0.51 11.43 1.91
N CYS A 46 -1.80 11.65 2.18
CA CYS A 46 -2.58 10.73 3.01
C CYS A 46 -2.82 9.39 2.29
N PRO A 47 -3.20 8.33 3.03
CA PRO A 47 -3.55 7.05 2.41
C PRO A 47 -4.57 7.24 1.29
N VAL A 48 -4.47 6.40 0.25
CA VAL A 48 -5.29 6.48 -0.97
C VAL A 48 -5.31 7.86 -1.65
N ASN A 49 -4.21 8.62 -1.50
CA ASN A 49 -4.08 10.01 -1.97
C ASN A 49 -5.27 10.90 -1.56
N SER A 50 -5.86 10.61 -0.41
CA SER A 50 -6.93 11.43 0.18
C SER A 50 -6.43 12.83 0.53
N PRO A 51 -7.33 13.84 0.51
CA PRO A 51 -6.95 15.19 0.91
C PRO A 51 -6.55 15.22 2.40
N PRO A 52 -5.56 16.05 2.77
CA PRO A 52 -5.19 16.22 4.17
C PRO A 52 -6.31 16.88 4.97
N THR A 53 -6.42 16.53 6.24
CA THR A 53 -7.30 17.19 7.19
C THR A 53 -6.71 18.55 7.58
N LEU A 54 -7.44 19.63 7.34
CA LEU A 54 -7.00 20.97 7.71
C LEU A 54 -7.29 21.26 9.18
N ARG A 55 -6.33 21.93 9.82
CA ARG A 55 -6.48 22.51 11.16
C ARG A 55 -7.30 23.81 11.09
N PRO A 56 -7.77 24.33 12.25
CA PRO A 56 -8.45 25.63 12.31
C PRO A 56 -7.61 26.80 11.78
N ASP A 57 -6.28 26.69 11.82
CA ASP A 57 -5.33 27.68 11.28
C ASP A 57 -5.13 27.56 9.75
N GLY A 58 -5.84 26.62 9.09
CA GLY A 58 -5.73 26.35 7.65
C GLY A 58 -4.54 25.48 7.25
N SER A 59 -3.65 25.12 8.18
CA SER A 59 -2.51 24.26 7.89
C SER A 59 -2.86 22.76 8.00
N ALA A 60 -2.20 21.94 7.19
CA ALA A 60 -2.32 20.48 7.24
C ALA A 60 -1.20 19.82 8.07
N TYR A 61 -0.23 20.60 8.54
CA TYR A 61 1.00 20.09 9.13
C TYR A 61 0.82 19.66 10.57
N CYS A 62 1.60 18.65 10.97
CA CYS A 62 1.67 18.20 12.34
C CYS A 62 3.09 17.89 12.80
N ASP A 63 3.28 18.09 14.10
CA ASP A 63 4.50 17.79 14.86
C ASP A 63 4.12 17.19 16.23
N ARG A 64 5.13 16.84 17.03
CA ARG A 64 4.93 16.12 18.30
C ARG A 64 4.48 17.02 19.46
N GLU A 65 4.60 18.33 19.34
CA GLU A 65 4.56 19.24 20.50
C GLU A 65 3.45 20.30 20.38
N GLU A 66 3.37 21.02 19.27
CA GLU A 66 2.49 22.19 19.10
C GLU A 66 1.43 21.99 18.01
N ARG A 67 1.73 21.17 16.99
CA ARG A 67 0.85 20.95 15.85
C ARG A 67 0.16 19.59 15.90
N LYS A 68 -0.75 19.42 16.87
CA LYS A 68 -1.64 18.25 16.93
C LYS A 68 -2.73 18.28 15.86
N CYS A 69 -2.99 17.13 15.25
CA CYS A 69 -4.05 17.00 14.26
C CYS A 69 -5.45 17.15 14.87
N PRO A 70 -6.43 17.65 14.09
CA PRO A 70 -7.84 17.73 14.52
C PRO A 70 -8.40 16.37 14.97
N GLU A 71 -9.46 16.40 15.77
CA GLU A 71 -10.18 15.18 16.15
C GLU A 71 -10.65 14.41 14.91
N GLY A 72 -10.54 13.08 14.94
CA GLY A 72 -10.81 12.23 13.78
C GLY A 72 -9.68 12.15 12.76
N SER A 73 -8.54 12.81 12.99
CA SER A 73 -7.35 12.72 12.14
C SER A 73 -6.08 12.35 12.93
N TYR A 74 -5.09 11.80 12.24
CA TYR A 74 -3.80 11.37 12.81
C TYR A 74 -2.64 11.98 12.03
N CYS A 75 -1.51 12.15 12.72
CA CYS A 75 -0.30 12.65 12.09
C CYS A 75 0.42 11.52 11.31
N LYS A 76 0.43 11.62 9.97
CA LYS A 76 1.26 10.78 9.11
C LYS A 76 2.60 11.49 8.88
N TYR A 77 3.65 10.95 9.47
CA TYR A 77 5.01 11.45 9.27
C TYR A 77 5.57 11.00 7.91
N GLY A 78 6.00 11.96 7.10
CA GLY A 78 6.94 11.73 6.01
C GLY A 78 8.38 12.01 6.45
N ASP A 79 9.30 12.10 5.49
CA ASP A 79 10.73 12.26 5.78
C ASP A 79 11.11 13.66 6.29
N MET A 80 10.33 14.70 5.95
CA MET A 80 10.60 16.09 6.39
C MET A 80 9.58 16.66 7.37
N TYR A 81 8.30 16.37 7.17
CA TYR A 81 7.22 16.90 8.01
C TYR A 81 6.08 15.88 8.13
N GLY A 82 5.25 16.03 9.17
CA GLY A 82 4.00 15.31 9.30
C GLY A 82 2.84 16.06 8.65
N ILE A 83 1.88 15.32 8.11
CA ILE A 83 0.57 15.86 7.69
C ILE A 83 -0.58 15.15 8.38
N CYS A 84 -1.68 15.85 8.61
CA CYS A 84 -2.88 15.32 9.21
C CYS A 84 -3.73 14.59 8.19
N CYS A 85 -4.06 13.34 8.50
CA CYS A 85 -4.83 12.45 7.64
C CYS A 85 -6.02 11.85 8.39
N ASP A 86 -7.11 11.57 7.68
CA ASP A 86 -8.33 11.04 8.27
C ASP A 86 -8.13 9.62 8.83
N ILE A 87 -8.57 9.39 10.09
CA ILE A 87 -8.43 8.11 10.78
C ILE A 87 -9.32 7.02 10.17
N LYS A 88 -10.49 7.35 9.64
CA LYS A 88 -11.39 6.39 9.00
C LYS A 88 -10.76 5.82 7.74
N ILE A 89 -10.19 6.71 6.90
CA ILE A 89 -9.47 6.31 5.69
C ILE A 89 -8.28 5.41 6.03
N ARG A 90 -7.52 5.76 7.07
CA ARG A 90 -6.46 4.87 7.59
C ARG A 90 -7.01 3.51 7.99
N GLY A 91 -8.12 3.46 8.72
CA GLY A 91 -8.75 2.22 9.16
C GLY A 91 -9.15 1.33 7.99
N GLU A 92 -9.92 1.86 7.04
CA GLU A 92 -10.36 1.13 5.84
C GLU A 92 -9.18 0.64 4.99
N TYR A 93 -8.19 1.51 4.77
CA TYR A 93 -6.96 1.16 4.06
C TYR A 93 -6.19 0.04 4.77
N GLN A 94 -6.04 0.12 6.10
CA GLN A 94 -5.37 -0.92 6.90
C GLN A 94 -6.17 -2.24 6.90
N CYS A 95 -7.50 -2.19 6.89
CA CYS A 95 -8.36 -3.36 6.81
C CYS A 95 -8.30 -4.05 5.44
N SER A 96 -8.25 -3.30 4.32
CA SER A 96 -8.06 -3.90 2.99
C SER A 96 -6.71 -4.64 2.85
N ARG A 97 -5.69 -4.20 3.58
CA ARG A 97 -4.43 -4.95 3.72
C ARG A 97 -4.60 -6.26 4.50
N LYS A 98 -5.76 -6.54 5.07
CA LYS A 98 -6.07 -7.67 5.95
C LYS A 98 -7.24 -8.56 5.46
N ASP A 99 -7.87 -8.28 4.33
CA ASP A 99 -8.92 -9.14 3.74
C ASP A 99 -8.55 -10.64 3.82
N LEU A 100 -9.33 -11.38 4.59
CA LEU A 100 -8.99 -12.75 4.97
C LEU A 100 -9.18 -13.68 3.78
N CYS A 101 -8.26 -14.62 3.59
CA CYS A 101 -8.50 -15.74 2.68
C CYS A 101 -9.68 -16.57 3.20
N PRO A 102 -10.40 -17.29 2.32
CA PRO A 102 -11.42 -18.25 2.74
C PRO A 102 -10.86 -19.25 3.77
N PHE A 103 -11.74 -19.79 4.62
CA PHE A 103 -11.37 -20.69 5.72
C PHE A 103 -10.47 -21.84 5.22
N GLY A 104 -9.31 -22.01 5.86
CA GLY A 104 -8.32 -23.04 5.51
C GLY A 104 -7.28 -22.64 4.47
N ARG A 105 -7.23 -21.36 4.04
CA ARG A 105 -6.19 -20.82 3.15
C ARG A 105 -5.39 -19.70 3.79
N GLU A 106 -4.15 -19.54 3.35
CA GLU A 106 -3.26 -18.48 3.83
C GLU A 106 -2.89 -17.51 2.70
N ARG A 107 -2.50 -16.29 3.06
CA ARG A 107 -2.00 -15.31 2.09
C ARG A 107 -0.57 -15.64 1.71
N GLU A 108 -0.26 -15.55 0.42
CA GLU A 108 1.15 -15.65 -0.01
C GLU A 108 1.94 -14.43 0.49
N LEU A 109 2.96 -14.70 1.33
CA LEU A 109 3.90 -13.72 1.85
C LEU A 109 5.18 -13.70 1.01
N PHE A 110 5.81 -12.52 0.90
CA PHE A 110 7.13 -12.40 0.28
C PHE A 110 8.23 -13.19 1.05
N GLN A 111 7.99 -13.55 2.32
CA GLN A 111 8.83 -14.44 3.15
C GLN A 111 7.93 -15.44 3.93
N LYS A 112 8.06 -16.75 3.66
CA LYS A 112 7.10 -17.80 4.09
C LYS A 112 7.20 -18.27 5.56
N ASN A 113 7.96 -17.62 6.45
CA ASN A 113 8.29 -18.17 7.79
C ASN A 113 7.89 -17.32 9.00
N ILE A 114 6.90 -16.42 8.90
CA ILE A 114 6.48 -15.60 10.06
C ILE A 114 4.96 -15.54 10.15
N ILE A 115 4.41 -16.09 11.25
CA ILE A 115 3.01 -15.97 11.63
C ILE A 115 2.83 -14.59 12.28
N SER A 116 2.19 -13.64 11.59
CA SER A 116 1.92 -12.32 12.14
C SER A 116 0.50 -12.23 12.72
N LEU A 117 0.42 -12.13 14.05
CA LEU A 117 -0.82 -11.92 14.81
C LEU A 117 -1.10 -10.42 15.11
N SER A 118 -0.38 -9.47 14.48
CA SER A 118 -0.59 -8.05 14.74
C SER A 118 -0.44 -7.16 13.50
N CYS A 119 -1.26 -6.10 13.44
CA CYS A 119 -1.36 -5.14 12.32
C CYS A 119 -0.10 -4.26 12.12
N PHE A 120 1.02 -4.59 12.76
CA PHE A 120 2.22 -3.75 12.84
C PHE A 120 3.49 -4.56 12.67
N ASP A 121 3.58 -5.34 11.59
CA ASP A 121 4.84 -5.95 11.18
C ASP A 121 5.31 -5.37 9.83
N PRO A 122 6.33 -4.50 9.83
CA PRO A 122 6.94 -3.97 8.61
C PRO A 122 7.77 -5.01 7.85
N SER A 123 8.00 -6.21 8.39
CA SER A 123 8.90 -7.21 7.81
C SER A 123 8.23 -8.22 6.87
N ASN A 124 6.89 -8.36 6.87
CA ASN A 124 6.17 -9.32 6.01
C ASN A 124 5.14 -8.64 5.11
N SER A 125 5.50 -8.47 3.84
CA SER A 125 4.58 -7.92 2.83
C SER A 125 3.73 -9.05 2.23
N THR A 126 2.42 -9.05 2.44
CA THR A 126 1.49 -9.77 1.54
C THR A 126 1.71 -9.29 0.12
N ILE A 127 1.67 -10.21 -0.84
CA ILE A 127 1.64 -9.84 -2.26
C ILE A 127 0.28 -9.19 -2.54
N LEU A 128 0.28 -7.87 -2.68
CA LEU A 128 -0.88 -7.06 -3.03
C LEU A 128 -0.70 -6.54 -4.45
N GLY A 129 -1.75 -6.58 -5.26
CA GLY A 129 -1.79 -5.96 -6.59
C GLY A 129 -2.95 -4.98 -6.68
N LYS A 130 -3.02 -4.22 -7.78
CA LYS A 130 -4.13 -3.29 -8.01
C LYS A 130 -5.43 -4.05 -8.30
N SER A 131 -5.38 -4.97 -9.26
CA SER A 131 -6.48 -5.86 -9.61
C SER A 131 -5.94 -7.23 -10.03
N CYS A 132 -6.82 -8.23 -10.09
CA CYS A 132 -6.45 -9.57 -10.54
C CYS A 132 -6.03 -9.62 -12.03
N ASP A 133 -6.36 -8.59 -12.81
CA ASP A 133 -5.99 -8.49 -14.22
C ASP A 133 -4.49 -8.21 -14.40
N HIS A 134 -3.80 -7.73 -13.36
CA HIS A 134 -2.36 -7.47 -13.36
C HIS A 134 -1.49 -8.73 -13.22
N GLN A 135 -2.10 -9.91 -13.09
CA GLN A 135 -1.43 -11.22 -13.12
C GLN A 135 -0.18 -11.30 -12.22
N PHE A 136 -0.31 -10.79 -10.99
CA PHE A 136 0.78 -10.63 -10.04
C PHE A 136 0.91 -11.81 -9.05
N CYS A 137 -0.06 -12.73 -9.03
CA CYS A 137 -0.02 -13.90 -8.15
C CYS A 137 0.97 -14.96 -8.63
N PRO A 138 1.68 -15.63 -7.70
CA PRO A 138 2.57 -16.73 -8.04
C PRO A 138 1.81 -17.94 -8.58
N LEU A 139 2.52 -18.86 -9.24
CA LEU A 139 1.93 -20.10 -9.77
C LEU A 139 1.29 -20.92 -8.65
N GLY A 140 0.02 -21.28 -8.83
CA GLY A 140 -0.76 -22.08 -7.87
C GLY A 140 -1.52 -21.26 -6.82
N ALA A 141 -1.33 -19.93 -6.78
CA ALA A 141 -2.12 -19.06 -5.91
C ALA A 141 -3.33 -18.46 -6.66
N GLU A 142 -4.47 -18.39 -5.98
CA GLU A 142 -5.71 -17.80 -6.49
C GLU A 142 -5.78 -16.31 -6.14
N CYS A 143 -6.19 -15.48 -7.09
CA CYS A 143 -6.35 -14.05 -6.88
C CYS A 143 -7.75 -13.70 -6.36
N HIS A 144 -7.81 -12.88 -5.31
CA HIS A 144 -9.04 -12.36 -4.73
C HIS A 144 -9.07 -10.83 -4.84
N ARG A 145 -10.25 -10.28 -5.13
CA ARG A 145 -10.49 -8.82 -5.20
C ARG A 145 -10.90 -8.30 -3.83
N GLY A 146 -10.11 -7.39 -3.26
CA GLY A 146 -10.46 -6.61 -2.07
C GLY A 146 -10.91 -5.20 -2.41
N THR A 147 -11.17 -4.38 -1.38
CA THR A 147 -11.71 -3.03 -1.54
C THR A 147 -10.74 -2.06 -2.22
N TYR A 148 -9.47 -2.09 -1.81
CA TYR A 148 -8.41 -1.22 -2.37
C TYR A 148 -7.29 -2.01 -3.07
N PHE A 149 -7.19 -3.31 -2.79
CA PHE A 149 -6.13 -4.16 -3.31
C PHE A 149 -6.68 -5.52 -3.70
N ALA A 150 -6.14 -6.10 -4.76
CA ALA A 150 -6.21 -7.54 -4.98
C ALA A 150 -5.11 -8.24 -4.16
N TYR A 151 -5.36 -9.47 -3.73
CA TYR A 151 -4.43 -10.28 -2.95
C TYR A 151 -4.46 -11.74 -3.39
N CYS A 152 -3.40 -12.49 -3.10
CA CYS A 152 -3.26 -13.89 -3.48
C CYS A 152 -3.43 -14.82 -2.28
N CYS A 153 -4.23 -15.87 -2.44
CA CYS A 153 -4.44 -16.92 -1.44
C CYS A 153 -3.98 -18.28 -1.99
N GLN A 154 -3.43 -19.12 -1.12
CA GLN A 154 -3.06 -20.49 -1.43
C GLN A 154 -3.47 -21.44 -0.31
#